data_AF-A0A3D3FYV0-F1
#
_entry.id   AF-A0A3D3FYV0-F1
#
_cell.length_a   1.000
_cell.length_b   1.000
_cell.length_c   1.000
_cell.angle_alpha   90.00
_cell.angle_beta   90.00
_cell.angle_gamma   90.00
#
_symmetry.space_group_name_H-M   'P 1'
#
loop_
_entity.id
_entity.type
_entity.pdbx_description
1 polymer ?
#
loop_
_entity_poly.entity_id
_entity_poly.type
_entity_poly.pdbx_seq_one_letter_code
_entity_poly.pdbx_strand_id
1 'polypeptide(L)'
;IYKKLSSQLSRYKPAPGKVENNYNCVNKATDHQTVSFVWTDKSGVETKLDHYMGCMNSSDKSFNQFIEQLPEMLRINDLIR
;
A
#
# COMPACT_ATOMS: atom_id res chain seq x y z
N ILE A 1 -13.39 -5.78 -10.22
CA ILE A 1 -12.02 -5.28 -9.97
C ILE A 1 -11.94 -4.56 -8.63
N TYR A 2 -12.59 -3.40 -8.46
CA TYR A 2 -12.49 -2.58 -7.23
C TYR A 2 -12.87 -3.27 -5.92
N LYS A 3 -13.95 -4.09 -5.88
CA LYS A 3 -14.31 -4.84 -4.65
C LYS A 3 -13.22 -5.83 -4.20
N LYS A 4 -12.61 -6.55 -5.15
CA LYS A 4 -11.51 -7.48 -4.88
C LYS A 4 -10.28 -6.73 -4.36
N LEU A 5 -9.94 -5.62 -5.01
CA LEU A 5 -8.83 -4.76 -4.62
C LEU A 5 -9.03 -4.19 -3.21
N SER A 6 -10.22 -3.66 -2.92
CA SER A 6 -10.58 -3.15 -1.60
C SER A 6 -10.46 -4.22 -0.51
N SER A 7 -10.87 -5.46 -0.81
CA SER A 7 -10.75 -6.59 0.13
C SER A 7 -9.29 -7.02 0.37
N GLN A 8 -8.41 -6.87 -0.62
CA GLN A 8 -6.99 -7.19 -0.46
C GLN A 8 -6.22 -6.07 0.26
N LEU A 9 -6.64 -4.81 0.09
CA LEU A 9 -6.07 -3.66 0.78
C LEU A 9 -6.51 -3.56 2.24
N SER A 10 -7.70 -4.06 2.60
CA SER A 10 -8.24 -3.91 3.96
C SER A 10 -7.37 -4.55 5.04
N ARG A 11 -6.58 -5.58 4.71
CA ARG A 11 -5.63 -6.21 5.64
C ARG A 11 -4.44 -5.32 6.02
N TYR A 12 -4.20 -4.27 5.24
CA TYR A 12 -3.13 -3.30 5.46
C TYR A 12 -3.64 -1.95 5.94
N LYS A 13 -4.97 -1.76 6.02
CA LYS A 13 -5.55 -0.49 6.43
C LYS A 13 -5.31 -0.30 7.94
N PRO A 14 -4.71 0.83 8.37
CA PRO A 14 -4.60 1.18 9.78
C PRO A 14 -5.95 1.33 10.48
N ALA A 15 -5.93 1.51 11.81
CA ALA A 15 -7.15 1.85 12.54
C ALA A 15 -7.77 3.17 12.00
N PRO A 16 -9.11 3.31 12.02
CA PRO A 16 -9.77 4.50 11.45
C PRO A 16 -9.22 5.81 12.00
N GLY A 17 -8.93 6.76 11.11
CA GLY A 17 -8.37 8.08 11.45
C GLY A 17 -6.87 8.09 11.76
N LYS A 18 -6.18 6.95 11.65
CA LYS A 18 -4.73 6.89 11.86
C LYS A 18 -3.94 7.18 10.60
N VAL A 19 -2.78 7.79 10.81
CA VAL A 19 -1.71 7.93 9.82
C VAL A 19 -0.53 7.12 10.33
N GLU A 20 -0.17 6.08 9.60
CA GLU A 20 0.90 5.16 9.97
C GLU A 20 1.93 5.01 8.85
N ASN A 21 3.14 4.61 9.22
CA ASN A 21 4.17 4.19 8.29
C ASN A 21 4.84 2.91 8.80
N ASN A 22 5.39 2.11 7.89
CA ASN A 22 6.10 0.87 8.24
C ASN A 22 7.57 0.89 7.78
N TYR A 23 8.23 2.05 7.88
CA TYR A 23 9.60 2.22 7.39
C TYR A 23 10.69 1.54 8.24
N ASN A 24 10.32 1.16 9.47
CA ASN A 24 11.21 0.60 10.48
C ASN A 24 11.18 -0.94 10.43
N CYS A 25 11.70 -1.48 9.34
CA CYS A 25 11.87 -2.92 9.11
C CYS A 25 13.33 -3.34 9.33
N VAL A 26 13.55 -4.56 9.81
CA VAL A 26 14.90 -5.10 10.07
C VAL A 26 15.66 -5.33 8.76
N ASN A 27 15.00 -5.93 7.76
CA ASN A 27 15.59 -6.15 6.44
C ASN A 27 15.17 -5.03 5.48
N LYS A 28 16.07 -4.07 5.24
CA LYS A 28 15.80 -2.86 4.47
C LYS A 28 16.79 -2.69 3.32
N ALA A 29 16.27 -2.63 2.09
CA ALA A 29 17.01 -2.19 0.91
C ALA A 29 16.89 -0.67 0.75
N THR A 30 17.93 -0.02 0.24
CA THR A 30 17.97 1.43 -0.03
C THR A 30 17.46 1.74 -1.44
N ASP A 31 17.24 3.02 -1.75
CA ASP A 31 16.92 3.51 -3.10
C ASP A 31 15.60 2.99 -3.70
N HIS A 32 14.66 2.60 -2.84
CA HIS A 32 13.30 2.25 -3.21
C HIS A 32 12.31 3.40 -3.00
N GLN A 33 11.18 3.34 -3.69
CA GLN A 33 10.08 4.29 -3.57
C GLN A 33 9.27 4.13 -2.29
N THR A 34 8.58 5.19 -1.90
CA THR A 34 7.52 5.18 -0.89
C THR A 34 6.16 5.35 -1.59
N VAL A 35 5.18 4.53 -1.20
CA VAL A 35 3.82 4.57 -1.76
C VAL A 35 2.82 4.90 -0.64
N SER A 36 1.89 5.81 -0.90
CA SER A 36 0.84 6.19 0.06
C SER A 36 -0.50 5.58 -0.31
N PHE A 37 -1.17 4.95 0.65
CA PHE A 37 -2.55 4.51 0.55
C PHE A 37 -3.43 5.37 1.46
N VAL A 38 -4.48 5.95 0.89
CA VAL A 38 -5.44 6.81 1.61
C VAL A 38 -6.83 6.22 1.49
N TRP A 39 -7.51 6.08 2.63
CA TRP A 39 -8.91 5.70 2.71
C TRP A 39 -9.70 6.81 3.38
N THR A 40 -10.71 7.32 2.69
CA THR A 40 -11.65 8.30 3.25
C THR A 40 -12.96 7.59 3.57
N ASP A 41 -13.46 7.74 4.80
CA ASP A 41 -14.76 7.21 5.18
C ASP A 41 -15.92 8.14 4.78
N LYS A 42 -17.15 7.70 5.04
CA LYS A 42 -18.37 8.46 4.73
C LYS A 42 -18.49 9.80 5.47
N SER A 43 -17.78 9.96 6.58
CA SER A 43 -17.72 11.20 7.37
C SER A 43 -16.58 12.11 6.93
N GLY A 44 -15.79 11.71 5.93
CA GLY A 44 -14.64 12.47 5.45
C GLY A 44 -13.36 12.23 6.25
N VAL A 45 -13.35 11.30 7.20
CA VAL A 45 -12.16 11.01 8.00
C VAL A 45 -11.19 10.17 7.16
N GLU A 46 -9.96 10.67 7.02
CA GLU A 46 -8.90 9.98 6.32
C GLU A 46 -8.12 9.03 7.23
N THR A 47 -7.81 7.86 6.68
CA THR A 47 -6.86 6.90 7.22
C THR A 47 -5.75 6.75 6.20
N LYS A 48 -4.49 6.78 6.62
CA LYS A 48 -3.34 6.75 5.70
C LYS A 48 -2.29 5.74 6.14
N LEU A 49 -1.78 4.98 5.17
CA LEU A 49 -0.56 4.18 5.32
C LEU A 49 0.48 4.68 4.32
N ASP A 50 1.64 5.08 4.83
CA ASP A 50 2.82 5.28 4.01
C ASP A 50 3.73 4.05 4.06
N HIS A 51 3.94 3.44 2.90
CA HIS A 51 4.67 2.19 2.76
C HIS A 51 6.00 2.38 2.05
N TYR A 52 7.11 1.98 2.69
CA TYR A 52 8.42 1.97 2.05
C TYR A 52 8.66 0.64 1.34
N MET A 53 8.73 0.66 0.01
CA MET A 53 8.89 -0.55 -0.81
C MET A 53 10.24 -1.26 -0.58
N GLY A 54 11.22 -0.58 0.04
CA GLY A 54 12.50 -1.20 0.40
C GLY A 54 12.44 -2.08 1.65
N CYS A 55 11.30 -2.21 2.32
CA CYS A 55 11.15 -3.17 3.42
C CYS A 55 10.93 -4.59 2.89
N MET A 56 11.86 -5.50 3.23
CA MET A 56 11.98 -6.84 2.62
C MET A 56 11.66 -8.00 3.58
N ASN A 57 11.02 -7.70 4.72
CA ASN A 57 10.47 -8.74 5.60
C ASN A 57 9.36 -9.53 4.85
N SER A 58 9.02 -10.73 5.29
CA SER A 58 8.05 -11.60 4.58
C SER A 58 6.67 -10.96 4.37
N SER A 59 6.16 -10.24 5.38
CA SER A 59 4.89 -9.50 5.31
C SER A 59 4.95 -8.34 4.32
N ASP A 60 6.03 -7.54 4.38
CA ASP A 60 6.24 -6.38 3.52
C ASP A 60 6.49 -6.80 2.07
N LYS A 61 7.25 -7.89 1.85
CA LYS A 61 7.47 -8.46 0.52
C LYS A 61 6.17 -8.88 -0.16
N SER A 62 5.24 -9.47 0.60
CA SER A 62 3.92 -9.83 0.09
C SER A 62 3.09 -8.59 -0.27
N PHE A 63 3.28 -7.50 0.46
CA PHE A 63 2.63 -6.23 0.15
C PHE A 63 3.26 -5.55 -1.07
N ASN A 64 4.61 -5.49 -1.16
CA ASN A 64 5.34 -4.99 -2.32
C ASN A 64 4.87 -5.66 -3.62
N GLN A 65 4.82 -7.00 -3.65
CA GLN A 65 4.35 -7.76 -4.81
C GLN A 65 2.91 -7.41 -5.20
N PHE A 66 2.05 -7.19 -4.21
CA PHE A 66 0.68 -6.76 -4.46
C PHE A 66 0.64 -5.35 -5.05
N ILE A 67 1.48 -4.43 -4.57
CA ILE A 67 1.58 -3.05 -5.08
C ILE A 67 2.05 -3.05 -6.54
N GLU A 68 3.05 -3.87 -6.87
CA GLU A 68 3.56 -4.04 -8.24
C GLU A 68 2.49 -4.56 -9.22
N GLN A 69 1.51 -5.34 -8.73
CA GLN A 69 0.41 -5.86 -9.54
C GLN A 69 -0.77 -4.87 -9.68
N LEU A 70 -0.81 -3.79 -8.88
CA LEU A 70 -1.91 -2.82 -8.92
C LEU A 70 -2.15 -2.24 -10.32
N PRO A 71 -1.11 -1.82 -11.08
CA PRO A 71 -1.31 -1.24 -12.40
C PRO A 71 -2.05 -2.18 -13.36
N GLU A 72 -1.69 -3.46 -13.35
CA GLU A 72 -2.32 -4.48 -14.19
C GLU A 72 -3.75 -4.75 -13.72
N MET A 73 -3.95 -4.90 -12.41
CA MET A 73 -5.26 -5.12 -11.82
C MET A 73 -6.24 -3.97 -12.11
N LEU A 74 -5.73 -2.74 -12.12
CA LEU A 74 -6.49 -1.52 -12.42
C LEU A 74 -6.60 -1.24 -13.93
N ARG A 75 -5.92 -2.02 -14.77
CA ARG A 75 -5.84 -1.83 -16.23
C ARG A 75 -5.31 -0.44 -16.61
N ILE A 76 -4.29 0.01 -15.90
CA ILE A 76 -3.62 1.30 -16.12
C ILE A 76 -2.15 1.16 -16.49
N ASN A 77 -1.67 -0.04 -16.84
CA ASN A 77 -0.28 -0.29 -17.23
C ASN A 77 0.21 0.69 -18.30
N ASP A 78 -0.64 1.02 -19.27
CA ASP A 78 -0.29 1.94 -20.37
C ASP A 78 -0.09 3.40 -19.91
N LEU A 79 -0.52 3.73 -18.68
CA LEU A 79 -0.39 5.06 -18.07
C LEU A 79 0.84 5.18 -17.17
N ILE A 80 1.49 4.07 -16.84
CA ILE A 80 2.67 4.03 -15.97
C ILE A 80 3.87 3.74 -16.87
N ARG A 81 4.49 4.80 -17.37
CA ARG A 81 5.71 4.78 -18.20
C ARG A 81 6.90 5.31 -17.43
#